data_AF-A0A7V9EWY5-F1
#
_entry.id   AF-A0A7V9EWY5-F1
#
_cell.length_a   1.000
_cell.length_b   1.000
_cell.length_c   1.000
_cell.angle_alpha   90.00
_cell.angle_beta   90.00
_cell.angle_gamma   90.00
#
_symmetry.space_group_name_H-M   'P 1'
#
loop_
_entity.id
_entity.type
_entity.pdbx_description
1 polymer ?
#
loop_
_entity_poly.entity_id
_entity_poly.type
_entity_poly.pdbx_seq_one_letter_code
_entity_poly.pdbx_strand_id
1 'polypeptide(L)'
;MELDPYVSAVVSIRRDRQPGPDEATVENPGGVGGEAAAILEGTSPSEPGPTRAVSAADVAVPVHGGAIARAKAYFTKAGFEVHAPLGATFSIGNRKSRFETFFSESLVIDEERLGGPVTTADGERELPLGPLPDEVREIVESVALPPPLDYLGDRLG
;
A
#
# COMPACT_ATOMS: atom_id res chain seq x y z
N MET A 1 -23.91 24.54 -6.84
CA MET A 1 -22.76 24.02 -6.07
C MET A 1 -22.53 22.63 -6.62
N GLU A 2 -21.55 22.48 -7.50
CA GLU A 2 -21.27 21.19 -8.13
C GLU A 2 -20.63 20.28 -7.07
N LEU A 3 -21.19 19.08 -6.88
CA LEU A 3 -20.66 18.12 -5.92
C LEU A 3 -19.48 17.42 -6.59
N ASP A 4 -18.28 17.54 -5.99
CA ASP A 4 -17.10 16.81 -6.45
C ASP A 4 -17.24 15.33 -6.06
N PRO A 5 -17.46 14.42 -7.02
CA PRO A 5 -17.86 13.04 -6.72
C PRO A 5 -16.74 12.25 -6.07
N TYR A 6 -17.08 11.25 -5.26
CA TYR A 6 -16.10 10.37 -4.64
C TYR A 6 -15.71 9.24 -5.60
N VAL A 7 -14.41 8.99 -5.73
CA VAL A 7 -13.82 7.97 -6.59
C VAL A 7 -12.97 7.03 -5.73
N SER A 8 -12.95 5.76 -6.10
CA SER A 8 -12.01 4.78 -5.57
C SER A 8 -11.19 4.18 -6.69
N ALA A 9 -10.01 3.66 -6.37
CA ALA A 9 -9.17 2.89 -7.28
C ALA A 9 -8.49 1.76 -6.52
N VAL A 10 -8.21 0.65 -7.21
CA VAL A 10 -7.47 -0.49 -6.69
C VAL A 10 -6.02 -0.38 -7.15
N VAL A 11 -5.11 -0.37 -6.19
CA VAL A 11 -3.67 -0.40 -6.42
C VAL A 11 -3.19 -1.85 -6.33
N SER A 12 -2.49 -2.32 -7.35
CA SER A 12 -1.86 -3.64 -7.39
C SER A 12 -0.35 -3.50 -7.23
N ILE A 13 0.27 -4.37 -6.43
CA ILE A 13 1.72 -4.39 -6.18
C ILE A 13 2.38 -5.50 -7.01
N ARG A 14 3.50 -5.16 -7.67
CA ARG A 14 4.31 -6.10 -8.45
C ARG A 14 4.82 -7.23 -7.57
N ARG A 15 4.72 -8.47 -8.06
CA ARG A 15 5.17 -9.65 -7.32
C ARG A 15 6.68 -9.86 -7.34
N ASP A 16 7.38 -9.38 -8.37
CA ASP A 16 8.75 -9.82 -8.68
C ASP A 16 9.88 -8.94 -8.12
N ARG A 17 9.59 -7.77 -7.53
CA ARG A 17 10.65 -6.87 -7.03
C ARG A 17 10.65 -6.81 -5.51
N GLN A 18 11.19 -7.86 -4.91
CA GLN A 18 11.58 -7.86 -3.51
C GLN A 18 13.01 -7.32 -3.40
N PRO A 19 13.27 -6.22 -2.67
CA PRO A 19 14.63 -5.95 -2.22
C PRO A 19 15.07 -7.13 -1.36
N GLY A 20 16.21 -7.75 -1.68
CA GLY A 20 16.75 -8.84 -0.88
C GLY A 20 16.90 -8.42 0.59
N PRO A 21 17.00 -9.37 1.53
CA PRO A 21 17.16 -9.08 2.96
C PRO A 21 18.44 -8.28 3.32
N ASP A 22 19.26 -7.91 2.35
CA ASP A 22 20.55 -7.22 2.51
C ASP A 22 20.45 -5.69 2.49
N GLU A 23 19.32 -5.10 2.07
CA GLU A 23 19.20 -3.64 1.90
C GLU A 23 18.55 -2.92 3.11
N ALA A 24 18.41 -3.61 4.24
CA ALA A 24 18.07 -3.00 5.52
C ALA A 24 19.35 -2.63 6.29
N THR A 25 20.28 -1.90 5.67
CA THR A 25 21.32 -1.20 6.45
C THR A 25 20.66 -0.02 7.15
N VAL A 26 20.15 -0.29 8.35
CA VAL A 26 19.85 0.75 9.33
C VAL A 26 21.21 1.31 9.78
N GLU A 27 21.67 2.35 9.10
CA GLU A 27 22.67 3.24 9.68
C GLU A 27 22.07 3.82 10.96
N ASN A 28 22.53 3.32 12.10
CA ASN A 28 22.30 3.91 13.41
C ASN A 28 23.40 4.97 13.62
N PRO A 29 23.12 6.28 13.58
CA PRO A 29 24.10 7.26 14.03
C PRO A 29 24.00 7.39 15.56
N GLY A 30 25.00 6.86 16.26
CA GLY A 30 25.38 7.34 17.60
C GLY A 30 25.18 6.34 18.74
N GLY A 31 26.30 5.91 19.35
CA GLY A 31 26.27 5.10 20.56
C GLY A 31 27.62 4.56 20.99
N VAL A 32 28.47 5.46 21.48
CA VAL A 32 29.77 5.27 22.15
C VAL A 32 29.88 4.07 23.11
N GLY A 33 30.97 3.31 22.95
CA GLY A 33 31.89 2.91 24.04
C GLY A 33 31.64 1.59 24.79
N GLY A 34 32.70 0.80 24.94
CA GLY A 34 32.85 -0.12 26.08
C GLY A 34 33.35 -1.52 25.74
N GLU A 35 34.46 -1.91 26.35
CA GLU A 35 35.31 -3.06 26.04
C GLU A 35 34.87 -4.40 26.68
N ALA A 36 35.23 -5.48 25.96
CA ALA A 36 35.84 -6.76 26.39
C ALA A 36 35.15 -7.78 27.33
N ALA A 37 35.36 -9.05 26.92
CA ALA A 37 35.46 -10.31 27.69
C ALA A 37 34.15 -10.95 28.17
N ALA A 38 33.98 -12.28 28.31
CA ALA A 38 34.61 -13.50 27.80
C ALA A 38 33.75 -14.68 28.35
N ILE A 39 33.54 -15.73 27.55
CA ILE A 39 33.37 -17.18 27.87
C ILE A 39 32.46 -17.74 29.01
N LEU A 40 31.76 -18.83 28.64
CA LEU A 40 31.37 -20.07 29.38
C LEU A 40 30.03 -20.21 30.14
N GLU A 41 29.36 -21.30 29.77
CA GLU A 41 28.53 -22.27 30.52
C GLU A 41 27.79 -21.89 31.82
N GLY A 42 26.53 -22.32 31.88
CA GLY A 42 25.99 -22.96 33.08
C GLY A 42 24.72 -22.34 33.67
N THR A 43 23.72 -23.21 33.86
CA THR A 43 22.71 -23.21 34.93
C THR A 43 21.59 -22.13 34.94
N SER A 44 20.37 -22.57 34.61
CA SER A 44 19.10 -22.05 35.18
C SER A 44 19.02 -22.35 36.69
N PRO A 45 18.11 -21.78 37.53
CA PRO A 45 16.84 -21.12 37.20
C PRO A 45 16.51 -19.82 38.00
N SER A 46 15.35 -19.23 37.65
CA SER A 46 14.52 -18.30 38.44
C SER A 46 14.89 -16.82 38.45
N GLU A 47 14.27 -16.07 37.53
CA GLU A 47 13.39 -14.93 37.84
C GLU A 47 12.54 -14.64 36.58
N PRO A 48 11.20 -14.67 36.61
CA PRO A 48 10.40 -14.17 35.51
C PRO A 48 10.43 -12.63 35.55
N GLY A 49 11.48 -12.04 34.97
CA GLY A 49 11.41 -10.65 34.52
C GLY A 49 10.18 -10.51 33.61
N PRO A 50 9.51 -9.33 33.59
CA PRO A 50 8.21 -9.21 32.94
C PRO A 50 8.33 -9.74 31.52
N THR A 51 7.66 -10.86 31.26
CA THR A 51 7.45 -11.39 29.91
C THR A 51 6.85 -10.23 29.15
N ARG A 52 7.70 -9.49 28.43
CA ARG A 52 7.25 -8.47 27.50
C ARG A 52 6.46 -9.28 26.51
N ALA A 53 5.15 -9.25 26.66
CA ALA A 53 4.23 -9.92 25.78
C ALA A 53 4.67 -9.52 24.38
N VAL A 54 5.24 -10.46 23.64
CA VAL A 54 5.28 -10.40 22.19
C VAL A 54 3.81 -10.39 21.81
N SER A 55 3.29 -9.17 21.76
CA SER A 55 1.96 -8.91 21.24
C SER A 55 1.95 -9.49 19.84
N ALA A 56 0.80 -9.99 19.41
CA ALA A 56 0.54 -10.50 18.08
C ALA A 56 0.69 -9.42 16.96
N ALA A 57 1.59 -8.46 17.14
CA ALA A 57 2.09 -7.53 16.14
C ALA A 57 3.33 -8.06 15.42
N ASP A 58 3.98 -9.11 15.92
CA ASP A 58 5.01 -9.90 15.20
C ASP A 58 4.38 -10.91 14.21
N VAL A 59 3.17 -10.60 13.76
CA VAL A 59 2.49 -11.37 12.69
C VAL A 59 3.31 -11.15 11.43
N ALA A 60 4.04 -12.22 11.07
CA ALA A 60 4.50 -12.58 9.74
C ALA A 60 4.17 -11.48 8.72
N VAL A 61 5.10 -10.55 8.52
CA VAL A 61 5.00 -9.60 7.43
C VAL A 61 4.94 -10.48 6.18
N PRO A 62 3.80 -10.57 5.46
CA PRO A 62 3.78 -11.32 4.21
C PRO A 62 4.88 -10.73 3.35
N VAL A 63 5.53 -11.52 2.51
CA VAL A 63 6.78 -11.14 1.82
C VAL A 63 6.62 -9.87 0.95
N HIS A 64 5.39 -9.44 0.67
CA HIS A 64 5.01 -8.17 0.01
C HIS A 64 4.71 -6.99 0.95
N GLY A 65 4.72 -7.20 2.26
CA GLY A 65 4.28 -6.24 3.28
C GLY A 65 5.13 -4.98 3.29
N GLY A 66 6.42 -5.06 2.97
CA GLY A 66 7.28 -3.88 2.81
C GLY A 66 6.88 -3.00 1.62
N ALA A 67 6.66 -3.60 0.45
CA ALA A 67 6.23 -2.88 -0.75
C ALA A 67 4.81 -2.30 -0.60
N ILE A 68 3.87 -3.10 -0.07
CA ILE A 68 2.52 -2.63 0.25
C ILE A 68 2.57 -1.49 1.27
N ALA A 69 3.34 -1.61 2.36
CA ALA A 69 3.45 -0.55 3.35
C ALA A 69 4.04 0.74 2.77
N ARG A 70 5.06 0.65 1.92
CA ARG A 70 5.66 1.82 1.26
C ARG A 70 4.66 2.51 0.31
N ALA A 71 3.99 1.74 -0.54
CA ALA A 71 2.96 2.28 -1.43
C ALA A 71 1.79 2.91 -0.64
N LYS A 72 1.27 2.22 0.38
CA LYS A 72 0.22 2.74 1.26
C LYS A 72 0.65 4.04 1.93
N ALA A 73 1.84 4.08 2.53
CA ALA A 73 2.36 5.28 3.18
C ALA A 73 2.48 6.45 2.20
N TYR A 74 2.89 6.20 0.96
CA TYR A 74 2.93 7.21 -0.08
C TYR A 74 1.54 7.76 -0.42
N PHE A 75 0.55 6.91 -0.71
CA PHE A 75 -0.81 7.36 -1.01
C PHE A 75 -1.48 8.06 0.17
N THR A 76 -1.23 7.61 1.41
CA THR A 76 -1.68 8.31 2.62
C THR A 76 -1.06 9.71 2.73
N LYS A 77 0.25 9.85 2.49
CA LYS A 77 0.92 11.17 2.47
C LYS A 77 0.41 12.06 1.34
N ALA A 78 0.04 11.48 0.21
CA ALA A 78 -0.62 12.16 -0.89
C ALA A 78 -2.09 12.54 -0.59
N GLY A 79 -2.60 12.21 0.60
CA GLY A 79 -3.92 12.60 1.08
C GLY A 79 -5.05 11.68 0.66
N PHE A 80 -4.75 10.50 0.11
CA PHE A 80 -5.76 9.47 -0.19
C PHE A 80 -6.14 8.69 1.07
N GLU A 81 -7.40 8.30 1.13
CA GLU A 81 -7.87 7.31 2.08
C GLU A 81 -7.40 5.94 1.60
N VAL A 82 -6.64 5.23 2.44
CA VAL A 82 -6.04 3.95 2.08
C VAL A 82 -6.70 2.84 2.88
N HIS A 83 -7.32 1.89 2.19
CA HIS A 83 -8.02 0.78 2.82
C HIS A 83 -7.06 -0.37 3.20
N ALA A 84 -7.58 -1.32 3.97
CA ALA A 84 -6.84 -2.53 4.32
C ALA A 84 -6.48 -3.33 3.06
N PRO A 85 -5.23 -3.83 2.95
CA PRO A 85 -4.82 -4.62 1.79
C PRO A 85 -5.49 -5.99 1.79
N LEU A 86 -5.71 -6.53 0.59
CA LEU A 86 -6.16 -7.89 0.34
C LEU A 86 -5.11 -8.59 -0.55
N GLY A 87 -4.22 -9.36 0.05
CA GLY A 87 -3.10 -9.96 -0.67
C GLY A 87 -2.11 -8.90 -1.18
N ALA A 88 -1.92 -8.84 -2.50
CA ALA A 88 -1.02 -7.88 -3.16
C ALA A 88 -1.72 -6.60 -3.65
N THR A 89 -2.98 -6.38 -3.27
CA THR A 89 -3.76 -5.21 -3.68
C THR A 89 -4.30 -4.43 -2.49
N PHE A 90 -4.60 -3.16 -2.67
CA PHE A 90 -5.34 -2.34 -1.71
C PHE A 90 -6.12 -1.24 -2.44
N SER A 91 -7.17 -0.72 -1.81
CA SER A 91 -7.96 0.37 -2.40
C SER A 91 -7.52 1.73 -1.87
N ILE A 92 -7.56 2.73 -2.74
CA ILE A 92 -7.43 4.15 -2.40
C ILE A 92 -8.71 4.89 -2.77
N GLY A 93 -9.10 5.88 -1.96
CA GLY A 93 -10.31 6.67 -2.16
C GLY A 93 -10.06 8.15 -1.93
N ASN A 94 -10.73 8.99 -2.73
CA ASN A 94 -10.76 10.44 -2.59
C ASN A 94 -11.81 11.05 -3.54
N ARG A 95 -11.93 12.38 -3.52
CA ARG A 95 -12.74 13.08 -4.51
C ARG A 95 -12.10 13.05 -5.90
N LYS A 96 -12.93 13.09 -6.94
CA LYS A 96 -12.53 13.06 -8.36
C LYS A 96 -11.46 14.09 -8.66
N SER A 97 -11.67 15.35 -8.28
CA SER A 97 -10.69 16.43 -8.52
C SER A 97 -9.29 16.12 -7.97
N ARG A 98 -9.20 15.35 -6.88
CA ARG A 98 -7.92 14.94 -6.29
C ARG A 98 -7.23 13.86 -7.13
N PHE A 99 -7.97 12.89 -7.65
CA PHE A 99 -7.42 11.91 -8.59
C PHE A 99 -6.92 12.61 -9.85
N GLU A 100 -7.72 13.53 -10.40
CA GLU A 100 -7.38 14.20 -11.64
C GLU A 100 -6.11 15.04 -11.50
N THR A 101 -6.01 15.78 -10.40
CA THR A 101 -4.81 16.56 -10.08
C THR A 101 -3.59 15.67 -9.85
N PHE A 102 -3.75 14.58 -9.10
CA PHE A 102 -2.63 13.73 -8.70
C PHE A 102 -2.06 12.90 -9.85
N PHE A 103 -2.94 12.34 -10.67
CA PHE A 103 -2.55 11.52 -11.82
C PHE A 103 -2.41 12.34 -13.11
N SER A 104 -2.64 13.67 -13.05
CA SER A 104 -2.64 14.55 -14.22
C SER A 104 -3.52 14.00 -15.36
N GLU A 105 -4.68 13.44 -14.98
CA GLU A 105 -5.59 12.69 -15.83
C GLU A 105 -7.01 13.20 -15.65
N SER A 106 -7.86 13.17 -16.67
CA SER A 106 -9.27 13.56 -16.53
C SER A 106 -10.14 12.32 -16.33
N LEU A 107 -11.07 12.38 -15.38
CA LEU A 107 -11.97 11.28 -15.07
C LEU A 107 -13.39 11.55 -15.57
N VAL A 108 -13.98 10.55 -16.21
CA VAL A 108 -15.37 10.55 -16.65
C VAL A 108 -16.13 9.57 -15.76
N ILE A 109 -17.24 10.03 -15.20
CA ILE A 109 -18.16 9.21 -14.41
C ILE A 109 -19.45 9.14 -15.20
N ASP A 110 -19.91 7.93 -15.49
CA ASP A 110 -21.23 7.73 -16.05
C ASP A 110 -22.28 7.93 -14.94
N GLU A 111 -22.89 9.11 -14.93
CA GLU A 111 -23.90 9.50 -13.93
C GLU A 111 -25.31 8.95 -14.27
N GLU A 112 -25.50 8.40 -15.47
CA GLU A 112 -26.79 7.81 -15.88
C GLU A 112 -27.06 6.50 -15.12
N ARG A 113 -26.02 5.88 -14.55
CA ARG A 113 -26.12 4.66 -13.75
C ARG A 113 -25.67 4.95 -12.32
N LEU A 114 -26.50 4.60 -11.34
CA LEU A 114 -26.12 4.62 -9.93
C LEU A 114 -24.87 3.74 -9.72
N GLY A 115 -23.73 4.36 -9.43
CA GLY A 115 -22.44 3.65 -9.37
C GLY A 115 -21.89 3.28 -10.76
N GLY A 116 -22.13 4.13 -11.77
CA GLY A 116 -21.66 3.93 -13.12
C GLY A 116 -20.12 3.83 -13.22
N PRO A 117 -19.61 3.27 -14.33
CA PRO A 117 -18.18 3.12 -14.53
C PRO A 117 -17.47 4.47 -14.42
N VAL A 118 -16.30 4.43 -13.78
CA VAL A 118 -15.35 5.54 -13.80
C VAL A 118 -14.24 5.17 -14.79
N THR A 119 -13.98 6.05 -15.76
CA THR A 119 -12.94 5.87 -16.77
C THR A 119 -12.08 7.13 -16.88
N THR A 120 -10.94 7.04 -17.54
CA THR A 120 -10.20 8.22 -18.03
C THR A 120 -10.96 8.89 -19.18
N ALA A 121 -10.52 10.07 -19.60
CA ALA A 121 -11.06 10.75 -20.78
C ALA A 121 -10.94 9.91 -22.07
N ASP A 122 -9.90 9.09 -22.18
CA ASP A 122 -9.68 8.14 -23.27
C ASP A 122 -10.51 6.84 -23.13
N GLY A 123 -11.29 6.71 -22.06
CA GLY A 123 -12.11 5.53 -21.78
C GLY A 123 -11.34 4.37 -21.14
N GLU A 124 -10.11 4.61 -20.69
CA GLU A 124 -9.30 3.61 -20.00
C GLU A 124 -9.75 3.43 -18.55
N ARG A 125 -9.44 2.27 -17.97
CA ARG A 125 -9.75 1.96 -16.57
C ARG A 125 -8.52 1.88 -15.69
N GLU A 126 -7.36 2.24 -16.22
CA GLU A 126 -6.11 2.29 -15.49
C GLU A 126 -5.58 3.71 -15.51
N LEU A 127 -5.13 4.18 -14.35
CA LEU A 127 -4.53 5.49 -14.20
C LEU A 127 -3.04 5.43 -14.56
N PRO A 128 -2.50 6.51 -15.15
CA PRO A 128 -1.10 6.54 -15.53
C PRO A 128 -0.20 6.43 -14.30
N LEU A 129 0.84 5.60 -14.37
CA LEU A 129 1.84 5.48 -13.31
C LEU A 129 2.99 6.48 -13.45
N GLY A 130 3.06 7.21 -14.57
CA GLY A 130 4.07 8.24 -14.84
C GLY A 130 4.22 9.29 -13.74
N PRO A 131 3.11 9.83 -13.18
CA PRO A 131 3.15 10.80 -12.08
C PRO A 131 3.68 10.25 -10.75
N LEU A 132 3.75 8.93 -10.57
CA LEU A 132 4.31 8.33 -9.36
C LEU A 132 5.83 8.48 -9.35
N PRO A 133 6.48 8.75 -8.19
CA PRO A 133 7.93 8.73 -8.09
C PRO A 133 8.46 7.33 -8.39
N ASP A 134 9.69 7.24 -8.90
CA ASP A 134 10.28 5.97 -9.35
C ASP A 134 10.23 4.89 -8.25
N GLU A 135 10.50 5.24 -6.99
CA GLU A 135 10.44 4.31 -5.85
C GLU A 135 9.07 3.64 -5.65
N VAL A 136 7.98 4.32 -6.03
CA VAL A 136 6.61 3.82 -5.96
C VAL A 136 6.22 3.15 -7.27
N ARG A 137 6.63 3.73 -8.40
CA ARG A 137 6.37 3.19 -9.74
C ARG A 137 6.99 1.81 -9.94
N GLU A 138 8.13 1.57 -9.30
CA GLU A 138 8.84 0.28 -9.35
C GLU A 138 8.16 -0.83 -8.55
N ILE A 139 7.29 -0.49 -7.59
CA ILE A 139 6.55 -1.45 -6.76
C ILE A 139 5.07 -1.55 -7.15
N VAL A 140 4.49 -0.48 -7.71
CA VAL A 140 3.11 -0.49 -8.20
C VAL A 140 3.06 -1.12 -9.59
N GLU A 141 2.20 -2.12 -9.73
CA GLU A 141 1.91 -2.78 -11.00
C GLU A 141 0.87 -1.98 -11.79
N SER A 142 -0.22 -1.60 -11.13
CA SER A 142 -1.32 -0.85 -11.73
C SER A 142 -2.13 -0.09 -10.69
N VAL A 143 -2.85 0.94 -11.16
CA VAL A 143 -3.89 1.64 -10.39
C VAL A 143 -5.16 1.63 -11.23
N ALA A 144 -6.10 0.75 -10.90
CA ALA A 144 -7.29 0.50 -11.70
C ALA A 144 -8.55 1.12 -11.07
N LEU A 145 -9.36 1.78 -11.88
CA LEU A 145 -10.69 2.25 -11.52
C LEU A 145 -11.65 1.05 -11.37
N PRO A 146 -12.64 1.13 -10.47
CA PRO A 146 -13.54 0.02 -10.19
C PRO A 146 -14.31 -0.40 -11.44
N PRO A 147 -14.52 -1.71 -11.64
CA PRO A 147 -15.37 -2.19 -12.73
C PRO A 147 -16.82 -1.75 -12.49
N PRO A 148 -17.63 -1.63 -13.56
CA PRO A 148 -19.06 -1.37 -13.42
C PRO A 148 -19.73 -2.49 -12.60
N LEU A 149 -20.76 -2.14 -11.83
CA LEU A 149 -21.47 -3.08 -10.94
C LEU A 149 -22.06 -4.29 -11.69
N ASP A 150 -22.41 -4.15 -12.97
CA ASP A 150 -22.92 -5.27 -13.79
C ASP A 150 -21.91 -6.42 -13.95
N TYR A 151 -20.61 -6.15 -13.82
CA TYR A 151 -19.56 -7.18 -13.94
C TYR A 151 -19.59 -8.21 -12.81
N LEU A 152 -20.23 -7.91 -11.67
CA LEU A 152 -20.43 -8.85 -10.57
C LEU A 152 -21.69 -9.71 -10.72
N GLY A 153 -22.65 -9.30 -11.57
CA GLY A 153 -23.88 -10.05 -11.82
C GLY A 153 -23.71 -11.21 -12.81
N ASP A 154 -22.80 -11.07 -13.78
CA ASP A 154 -22.64 -12.03 -14.89
C ASP A 154 -21.88 -13.32 -14.52
N ARG A 155 -21.17 -13.34 -13.37
CA ARG A 155 -20.45 -14.54 -12.88
C ARG A 155 -21.24 -15.42 -11.93
N LEU A 156 -22.50 -15.09 -11.65
CA LEU A 156 -23.42 -15.89 -10.85
C LEU A 156 -24.59 -16.46 -11.66
N GLY A 157 -24.52 -16.36 -13.00
CA GLY A 157 -25.46 -16.97 -13.94
C GLY A 157 -25.05 -18.36 -14.40
#